data_AF-A0A9N9EEE6-F1
#
_entry.id   AF-A0A9N9EEE6-F1
#
_cell.length_a   1.000
_cell.length_b   1.000
_cell.length_c   1.000
_cell.angle_alpha   90.00
_cell.angle_beta   90.00
_cell.angle_gamma   90.00
#
_symmetry.space_group_name_H-M   'P 1'
#
loop_
_entity.id
_entity.type
_entity.pdbx_description
1 polymer ?
#
loop_
_entity_poly.entity_id
_entity_poly.type
_entity_poly.pdbx_seq_one_letter_code
_entity_poly.pdbx_strand_id
1 'polypeptide(L)'
;DKVMNYCTFKRLMKNLKNPAMEDAIALMKKKFLANPDPIHVAGKDIELSNLLAKEGVLKVTAINTFVMASSLLHSLIMRDITNWQLPCPSNPIPRHGDRSLNIFKTLKTV
;
A
#
# COMPACT_ATOMS: atom_id res chain seq x y z
N ASP A 1 -15.65 7.22 6.38
CA ASP A 1 -15.66 6.25 7.50
C ASP A 1 -16.51 4.99 7.35
N LYS A 2 -17.33 4.79 6.30
CA LYS A 2 -18.24 3.61 6.23
C LYS A 2 -17.53 2.28 5.91
N VAL A 3 -16.53 2.24 5.03
CA VAL A 3 -15.83 0.97 4.66
C VAL A 3 -14.85 0.50 5.73
N MET A 4 -14.21 1.44 6.43
CA MET A 4 -13.23 1.16 7.50
C MET A 4 -13.85 0.48 8.74
N ASN A 5 -15.16 0.62 8.90
CA ASN A 5 -15.89 0.02 10.01
C ASN A 5 -16.40 -1.39 9.73
N TYR A 6 -16.21 -1.90 8.51
CA TYR A 6 -16.60 -3.26 8.18
C TYR A 6 -15.68 -4.26 8.90
N CYS A 7 -16.27 -5.23 9.60
CA CYS A 7 -15.53 -6.20 10.40
C CYS A 7 -14.45 -6.95 9.60
N THR A 8 -14.75 -7.27 8.33
CA THR A 8 -13.81 -7.92 7.41
C THR A 8 -12.58 -7.07 7.17
N PHE A 9 -12.76 -5.75 6.96
CA PHE A 9 -11.65 -4.83 6.72
C PHE A 9 -10.80 -4.61 7.98
N LYS A 10 -11.44 -4.46 9.15
CA LYS A 10 -10.72 -4.36 10.44
C LYS A 10 -9.88 -5.60 10.71
N ARG A 11 -10.42 -6.80 10.43
CA ARG A 11 -9.69 -8.06 10.58
C ARG A 11 -8.50 -8.13 9.63
N LEU A 12 -8.70 -7.80 8.36
CA LEU A 12 -7.65 -7.77 7.35
C LEU A 12 -6.52 -6.81 7.75
N MET A 13 -6.86 -5.58 8.14
CA MET A 13 -5.85 -4.62 8.60
C MET A 13 -5.12 -5.13 9.84
N LYS A 14 -5.83 -5.69 10.83
CA LYS A 14 -5.22 -6.27 12.03
C LYS A 14 -4.22 -7.38 11.68
N ASN A 15 -4.57 -8.26 10.75
CA ASN A 15 -3.68 -9.33 10.29
C ASN A 15 -2.46 -8.76 9.57
N LEU A 16 -2.65 -7.74 8.73
CA LEU A 16 -1.53 -7.03 8.10
C LEU A 16 -0.60 -6.35 9.12
N LYS A 17 -1.11 -5.85 10.26
CA LYS A 17 -0.23 -5.26 11.29
C LYS A 17 0.58 -6.27 12.11
N ASN A 18 0.41 -7.57 11.88
CA ASN A 18 1.12 -8.62 12.60
C ASN A 18 2.62 -8.60 12.20
N PRO A 19 3.58 -8.66 13.14
CA PRO A 19 5.00 -8.78 12.82
C PRO A 19 5.33 -9.93 11.86
N ALA A 20 4.58 -11.03 11.92
CA ALA A 20 4.76 -12.17 11.00
C ALA A 20 4.45 -11.84 9.52
N MET A 21 3.77 -10.72 9.25
CA MET A 21 3.40 -10.26 7.91
C MET A 21 4.36 -9.22 7.33
N GLU A 22 5.44 -8.87 8.04
CA GLU A 22 6.34 -7.78 7.64
C GLU A 22 6.98 -8.03 6.27
N ASP A 23 7.50 -9.24 6.05
CA ASP A 23 8.10 -9.64 4.76
C ASP A 23 7.08 -9.65 3.62
N ALA A 24 5.86 -10.12 3.90
CA ALA A 24 4.76 -10.13 2.93
C ALA A 24 4.35 -8.70 2.57
N ILE A 25 4.32 -7.79 3.54
CA ILE A 25 4.01 -6.38 3.30
C ILE A 25 5.14 -5.70 2.53
N ALA A 26 6.40 -5.98 2.85
CA ALA A 26 7.54 -5.45 2.10
C ALA A 26 7.46 -5.87 0.62
N LEU A 27 7.14 -7.14 0.36
CA LEU A 27 6.88 -7.65 -0.99
C LEU A 27 5.69 -6.93 -1.65
N MET A 28 4.59 -6.78 -0.93
CA MET A 28 3.38 -6.08 -1.39
C MET A 28 3.69 -4.64 -1.82
N LYS A 29 4.38 -3.87 -0.97
CA LYS A 29 4.79 -2.49 -1.27
C LYS A 29 5.66 -2.42 -2.52
N LYS A 30 6.64 -3.32 -2.62
CA LYS A 30 7.62 -3.31 -3.70
C LYS A 30 7.05 -3.70 -5.05
N LYS A 31 6.21 -4.75 -5.10
CA LYS A 31 5.73 -5.32 -6.37
C LYS A 31 4.31 -4.90 -6.72
N PHE A 32 3.38 -4.98 -5.77
CA PHE A 32 1.94 -4.94 -6.04
C PHE A 32 1.29 -3.58 -5.84
N LEU A 33 1.80 -2.74 -4.93
CA LEU A 33 1.24 -1.38 -4.75
C LEU A 33 1.65 -0.44 -5.88
N ALA A 34 2.83 -0.65 -6.48
CA ALA A 34 3.32 0.17 -7.60
C ALA A 34 2.68 -0.20 -8.94
N ASN A 35 2.20 -1.44 -9.10
CA ASN A 35 1.73 -1.96 -10.38
C ASN A 35 0.29 -2.46 -10.28
N PRO A 36 -0.65 -1.90 -11.07
CA PRO A 36 -2.03 -2.37 -11.10
C PRO A 36 -2.22 -3.68 -11.89
N ASP A 37 -1.24 -4.04 -12.71
CA ASP A 37 -1.31 -5.22 -13.59
C ASP A 37 -0.98 -6.53 -12.87
N PRO A 38 -1.42 -7.68 -13.40
CA PRO A 38 -1.04 -8.99 -12.86
C PRO A 38 0.48 -9.22 -12.94
N ILE A 39 1.06 -9.67 -11.84
CA ILE A 39 2.51 -9.86 -11.68
C ILE A 39 2.80 -11.35 -11.52
N HIS A 40 3.69 -11.86 -12.37
CA HIS A 40 4.25 -13.19 -12.20
C HIS A 40 5.33 -13.18 -11.11
N VAL A 41 5.26 -14.12 -10.18
CA VAL A 41 6.14 -14.21 -9.01
C VAL A 41 6.89 -15.54 -9.04
N ALA A 42 8.17 -15.53 -8.69
CA ALA A 42 9.01 -16.71 -8.69
C ALA A 42 9.75 -16.89 -7.34
N GLY A 43 10.08 -18.13 -7.00
CA GLY A 43 10.89 -18.46 -5.82
C GLY A 43 10.14 -18.27 -4.49
N LYS A 44 10.88 -17.82 -3.47
CA LYS A 44 10.37 -17.65 -2.08
C LYS A 44 9.20 -16.66 -1.98
N ASP A 45 9.11 -15.72 -2.92
CA ASP A 45 8.02 -14.74 -2.98
C ASP A 45 6.66 -15.38 -3.28
N ILE A 46 6.62 -16.61 -3.81
CA ILE A 46 5.37 -17.33 -4.08
C ILE A 46 4.64 -17.63 -2.77
N GLU A 47 5.34 -18.07 -1.73
CA GLU A 47 4.74 -18.37 -0.43
C GLU A 47 4.14 -17.12 0.21
N LEU A 48 4.89 -16.01 0.18
CA LEU A 48 4.42 -14.71 0.67
C LEU A 48 3.22 -14.20 -0.13
N SER A 49 3.23 -14.34 -1.45
CA SER A 49 2.12 -13.94 -2.32
C SER A 49 0.87 -14.79 -2.09
N ASN A 50 1.04 -16.10 -1.88
CA ASN A 50 -0.05 -16.99 -1.52
C ASN A 50 -0.64 -16.66 -0.14
N LEU A 51 0.21 -16.25 0.82
CA LEU A 51 -0.24 -15.81 2.13
C LEU A 51 -1.10 -14.54 2.00
N LEU A 52 -0.63 -13.54 1.24
CA LEU A 52 -1.43 -12.33 0.94
C LEU A 52 -2.73 -12.65 0.20
N ALA A 53 -2.73 -13.66 -0.68
CA ALA A 53 -3.93 -14.11 -1.37
C ALA A 53 -4.93 -14.77 -0.41
N LYS A 54 -4.47 -15.58 0.56
CA LYS A 54 -5.32 -16.16 1.62
C LYS A 54 -5.95 -15.10 2.51
N GLU A 55 -5.23 -14.02 2.79
CA GLU A 55 -5.75 -12.86 3.52
C GLU A 55 -6.74 -12.02 2.68
N GLY A 56 -6.91 -12.33 1.39
CA GLY A 56 -7.82 -11.61 0.49
C GLY A 56 -7.25 -10.28 -0.04
N VAL A 57 -5.94 -10.08 0.11
CA VAL A 57 -5.24 -8.88 -0.39
C VAL A 57 -4.91 -9.01 -1.87
N LEU A 58 -4.46 -10.20 -2.27
CA LEU A 58 -4.18 -10.55 -3.66
C LEU A 58 -5.22 -11.51 -4.21
N LYS A 59 -5.40 -11.47 -5.52
CA LYS A 59 -6.18 -12.43 -6.30
C LYS A 59 -5.24 -13.18 -7.24
N VAL A 60 -5.37 -14.50 -7.27
CA VAL A 60 -4.64 -15.34 -8.23
C VAL A 60 -5.33 -15.26 -9.59
N THR A 61 -4.59 -14.91 -10.64
CA THR A 61 -5.10 -14.83 -12.01
C THR A 61 -4.64 -16.03 -12.85
N ALA A 62 -3.44 -16.51 -12.60
CA ALA A 62 -2.85 -17.70 -13.22
C ALA A 62 -1.81 -18.33 -12.28
N ILE A 63 -1.16 -19.42 -12.71
CA ILE A 63 -0.09 -20.07 -11.93
C ILE A 63 0.98 -19.03 -11.60
N ASN A 64 1.24 -18.87 -10.30
CA ASN A 64 2.17 -17.89 -9.73
C ASN A 64 1.96 -16.45 -10.20
N THR A 65 0.75 -16.09 -10.63
CA THR A 65 0.44 -14.75 -11.14
C THR A 65 -0.65 -14.13 -10.28
N PHE A 66 -0.37 -12.96 -9.73
CA PHE A 66 -1.19 -12.32 -8.71
C PHE A 66 -1.47 -10.87 -9.08
N VAL A 67 -2.64 -10.37 -8.69
CA VAL A 67 -3.04 -8.96 -8.82
C VAL A 67 -3.67 -8.50 -7.52
N MET A 68 -3.71 -7.20 -7.25
CA MET A 68 -4.46 -6.68 -6.11
C MET A 68 -5.94 -7.07 -6.22
N ALA A 69 -6.52 -7.53 -5.12
CA ALA A 69 -7.89 -8.04 -5.13
C ALA A 69 -8.93 -6.97 -5.48
N SER A 70 -8.68 -5.70 -5.14
CA SER A 70 -9.49 -4.57 -5.59
C SER A 70 -8.74 -3.23 -5.55
N SER A 71 -9.16 -2.29 -6.39
CA SER A 71 -8.66 -0.91 -6.41
C SER A 71 -8.99 -0.15 -5.12
N LEU A 72 -10.13 -0.43 -4.50
CA LEU A 72 -10.51 0.14 -3.21
C LEU A 72 -9.57 -0.36 -2.10
N LEU A 73 -9.30 -1.66 -2.05
CA LEU A 73 -8.37 -2.23 -1.08
C LEU A 73 -6.96 -1.68 -1.27
N HIS A 74 -6.49 -1.59 -2.51
CA HIS A 74 -5.23 -0.94 -2.85
C HIS A 74 -5.16 0.50 -2.33
N SER A 75 -6.20 1.30 -2.57
CA SER A 75 -6.27 2.69 -2.09
C SER A 75 -6.28 2.80 -0.57
N LEU A 76 -6.99 1.91 0.12
CA LEU A 76 -7.07 1.89 1.58
C LEU A 76 -5.76 1.42 2.22
N ILE A 77 -5.15 0.39 1.65
CA ILE A 77 -3.84 -0.11 2.06
C ILE A 77 -2.79 0.97 1.84
N MET A 78 -2.76 1.63 0.67
CA MET A 78 -1.88 2.77 0.43
C MET A 78 -2.13 3.88 1.44
N ARG A 79 -3.38 4.26 1.72
CA ARG A 79 -3.62 5.31 2.72
C ARG A 79 -3.09 4.93 4.11
N ASP A 80 -3.37 3.71 4.58
CA ASP A 80 -3.03 3.31 5.95
C ASP A 80 -1.55 2.91 6.10
N ILE A 81 -0.93 2.30 5.07
CA ILE A 81 0.47 1.87 5.06
C ILE A 81 1.41 3.02 4.67
N THR A 82 1.00 3.90 3.76
CA THR A 82 1.81 5.06 3.34
C THR A 82 1.75 6.17 4.39
N ASN A 83 0.63 6.32 5.12
CA ASN A 83 0.60 7.19 6.31
C ASN A 83 1.52 6.73 7.45
N TRP A 84 2.00 5.48 7.44
CA TRP A 84 2.98 5.03 8.43
C TRP A 84 4.41 5.49 8.15
N GLN A 85 4.73 5.96 6.94
CA GLN A 85 6.10 6.26 6.55
C GLN A 85 6.30 7.62 5.87
N LEU A 86 5.24 8.34 5.49
CA LEU A 86 5.43 9.70 5.04
C LEU A 86 5.71 10.59 6.25
N PRO A 87 6.92 11.18 6.38
CA PRO A 87 7.11 12.23 7.36
C PRO A 87 6.08 13.31 7.04
N CYS A 88 5.21 13.62 8.01
CA CYS A 88 4.46 14.87 7.91
C CYS A 88 5.50 15.98 7.77
N PRO A 89 5.43 16.82 6.73
CA PRO A 89 6.39 17.89 6.58
C PRO A 89 6.26 18.79 7.81
N SER A 90 7.28 18.78 8.67
CA SER A 90 7.34 19.64 9.86
C SER A 90 7.33 21.12 9.47
N ASN A 91 7.74 21.40 8.23
CA ASN A 91 7.76 22.74 7.68
C ASN A 91 6.50 22.99 6.84
N PRO A 92 5.85 24.16 7.02
CA PRO A 92 4.73 24.54 6.17
C PRO A 92 5.16 24.57 4.70
N ILE A 93 4.33 23.96 3.86
CA ILE A 93 4.58 23.88 2.42
C ILE A 93 4.69 25.30 1.85
N PRO A 94 5.83 25.68 1.24
CA PRO A 94 6.02 27.01 0.70
C PRO A 94 4.97 27.34 -0.37
N ARG A 95 4.21 28.42 -0.15
CA ARG A 95 3.21 28.93 -1.10
C ARG A 95 3.55 30.35 -1.54
N HIS A 96 3.14 30.70 -2.75
CA HIS A 96 3.11 32.07 -3.23
C HIS A 96 1.96 32.84 -2.56
N GLY A 97 1.95 34.17 -2.69
CA GLY A 97 0.91 35.03 -2.09
C GLY A 97 -0.50 34.75 -2.63
N ASP A 98 -0.60 34.18 -3.83
CA ASP A 98 -1.83 33.70 -4.47
C ASP A 98 -2.26 32.30 -4.01
N ARG A 99 -1.57 31.74 -3.00
CA ARG A 99 -1.74 30.38 -2.45
C ARG A 99 -1.32 29.24 -3.39
N SER A 100 -0.75 29.53 -4.56
CA SER A 100 -0.16 28.50 -5.43
C SER A 100 1.08 27.88 -4.77
N LEU A 101 1.37 26.63 -5.11
CA LEU A 101 2.52 25.90 -4.58
C LEU A 101 3.82 26.48 -5.16
N ASN A 102 4.76 26.90 -4.30
CA ASN A 102 6.07 27.32 -4.76
C ASN A 102 6.96 26.08 -4.95
N ILE A 103 6.89 25.48 -6.14
CA ILE A 103 7.61 24.25 -6.49
C ILE A 103 9.11 24.37 -6.22
N PHE A 104 9.72 25.51 -6.58
CA PHE A 104 11.17 25.73 -6.42
C PHE A 104 11.61 25.78 -4.95
N LYS A 105 10.79 26.35 -4.06
CA LYS A 105 11.08 26.32 -2.62
C LYS A 105 10.79 24.94 -2.02
N THR A 106 9.72 24.29 -2.45
CA THR A 106 9.33 22.96 -1.97
C THR A 106 10.38 21.89 -2.31
N LEU A 107 11.00 21.95 -3.50
CA LEU A 107 12.06 21.03 -3.91
C LEU A 107 13.38 21.23 -3.13
N LYS A 108 13.60 22.40 -2.52
CA LYS A 108 14.79 22.68 -1.70
C LYS A 108 14.65 22.22 -0.24
N THR A 109 13.44 21.87 0.18
CA THR A 109 13.13 21.41 1.55
C THR A 109 13.13 19.90 1.70
N VAL A 110 13.45 19.15 0.64
CA VAL A 110 13.59 17.67 0.63
C VAL A 110 15.06 17.31 0.80
#